data_AF-A0A520B408-F1
#
_entry.id   AF-A0A520B408-F1
#
_cell.length_a   1.000
_cell.length_b   1.000
_cell.length_c   1.000
_cell.angle_alpha   90.00
_cell.angle_beta   90.00
_cell.angle_gamma   90.00
#
_symmetry.space_group_name_H-M   'P 1'
#
loop_
_entity.id
_entity.type
_entity.pdbx_description
1 polymer ?
#
loop_
_entity_poly.entity_id
_entity_poly.type
_entity_poly.pdbx_seq_one_letter_code
_entity_poly.pdbx_strand_id
1 'polypeptide(L)'
;AKKAWFFFDNEIVCLGTGINSYAKEPITTTVNQAWLKGTVKAFSNDKLVDARKGLAAKNIQWLWHDSVGYYFPNSGNINLTNNEQVGSWAKINANRSEAKVKGKVFKLWFNHGLDPENQSYSYIVMPGISASDMGDEKIANIKILANSNSLQAVEHKAFNIVQVVFYEAGSLNQNGYKLTVDKPCVLFLKAIDTKAPLLYISDPTQKLTDININLNGVSTAISFPQGEHKGASVGFQFN
;
A
#
# COMPACT_ATOMS: atom_id res chain seq x y z
N ALA A 1 -5.10 12.59 -3.80
CA ALA A 1 -5.01 11.22 -3.27
C ALA A 1 -3.89 11.14 -2.24
N LYS A 2 -4.13 10.41 -1.14
CA LYS A 2 -3.14 10.05 -0.13
C LYS A 2 -2.77 8.58 -0.33
N LYS A 3 -1.48 8.28 -0.48
CA LYS A 3 -0.97 6.96 -0.86
C LYS A 3 0.10 6.54 0.14
N ALA A 4 -0.08 5.39 0.76
CA ALA A 4 0.84 4.85 1.75
C ALA A 4 1.18 3.39 1.43
N TRP A 5 2.41 3.00 1.77
CA TRP A 5 2.95 1.66 1.60
C TRP A 5 3.51 1.18 2.93
N PHE A 6 3.06 0.02 3.37
CA PHE A 6 3.42 -0.60 4.63
C PHE A 6 4.18 -1.87 4.31
N PHE A 7 5.49 -1.84 4.58
CA PHE A 7 6.40 -2.92 4.22
C PHE A 7 6.60 -3.84 5.42
N PHE A 8 6.30 -5.12 5.24
CA PHE A 8 6.65 -6.20 6.15
C PHE A 8 7.69 -7.10 5.47
N ASP A 9 7.89 -8.31 5.98
CA ASP A 9 8.91 -9.22 5.46
C ASP A 9 8.52 -9.77 4.08
N ASN A 10 7.32 -10.36 3.97
CA ASN A 10 6.91 -11.06 2.74
C ASN A 10 5.90 -10.25 1.90
N GLU A 11 5.31 -9.21 2.48
CA GLU A 11 4.22 -8.49 1.84
C GLU A 11 4.29 -6.98 2.04
N ILE A 12 3.73 -6.28 1.06
CA ILE A 12 3.60 -4.84 1.04
C ILE A 12 2.12 -4.50 0.95
N VAL A 13 1.59 -3.87 2.00
CA VAL A 13 0.20 -3.39 2.01
C VAL A 13 0.19 -1.97 1.42
N CYS A 14 -0.59 -1.78 0.36
CA CYS A 14 -0.66 -0.54 -0.39
C CYS A 14 -2.05 0.07 -0.21
N LEU A 15 -2.12 1.21 0.48
CA LEU A 15 -3.37 1.89 0.77
C LEU A 15 -3.47 3.21 0.00
N GLY A 16 -4.67 3.55 -0.42
CA GLY A 16 -5.00 4.83 -1.02
C GLY A 16 -6.34 5.33 -0.54
N THR A 17 -6.45 6.64 -0.34
CA THR A 17 -7.68 7.31 0.11
C THR A 17 -7.68 8.77 -0.35
N GLY A 18 -8.81 9.47 -0.20
CA GLY A 18 -8.93 10.86 -0.67
C GLY A 18 -8.65 11.02 -2.17
N ILE A 19 -9.04 10.03 -2.96
CA ILE A 19 -8.90 10.06 -4.42
C ILE A 19 -10.02 10.96 -4.94
N ASN A 20 -9.63 12.14 -5.38
CA ASN A 20 -10.50 13.19 -5.90
C ASN A 20 -9.96 13.68 -7.25
N SER A 21 -10.84 13.98 -8.20
CA SER A 21 -10.47 14.67 -9.46
C SER A 21 -11.69 15.34 -10.07
N TYR A 22 -11.45 16.41 -10.84
CA TYR A 22 -12.42 17.07 -11.73
C TYR A 22 -11.97 17.03 -13.20
N ALA A 23 -10.96 16.21 -13.49
CA ALA A 23 -10.45 16.02 -14.84
C ALA A 23 -11.42 15.15 -15.66
N LYS A 24 -11.45 15.36 -16.98
CA LYS A 24 -12.34 14.63 -17.89
C LYS A 24 -11.95 13.16 -18.07
N GLU A 25 -10.74 12.81 -17.66
CA GLU A 25 -10.18 11.46 -17.80
C GLU A 25 -10.48 10.59 -16.58
N PRO A 26 -10.65 9.28 -16.77
CA PRO A 26 -10.83 8.37 -15.66
C PRO A 26 -9.56 8.26 -14.82
N ILE A 27 -9.73 8.25 -13.51
CA ILE A 27 -8.62 8.09 -12.57
C ILE A 27 -8.35 6.61 -12.35
N THR A 28 -7.07 6.24 -12.37
CA THR A 28 -6.64 4.86 -12.15
C THR A 28 -5.52 4.79 -11.13
N THR A 29 -5.47 3.68 -10.39
CA THR A 29 -4.29 3.29 -9.62
C THR A 29 -3.74 2.01 -10.22
N THR A 30 -2.58 2.11 -10.88
CA THR A 30 -1.88 0.92 -11.38
C THR A 30 -1.28 0.15 -10.21
N VAL A 31 -1.58 -1.14 -10.15
CA VAL A 31 -0.98 -2.09 -9.20
C VAL A 31 0.34 -2.60 -9.76
N ASN A 32 0.34 -3.02 -11.03
CA ASN A 32 1.57 -3.39 -11.74
C ASN A 32 1.41 -3.26 -13.26
N GLN A 33 2.53 -3.01 -13.95
CA GLN A 33 2.66 -3.06 -15.40
C GLN A 33 4.03 -3.67 -15.76
N ALA A 34 4.05 -4.98 -15.98
CA ALA A 34 5.26 -5.77 -16.19
C ALA A 34 5.17 -6.61 -17.47
N TRP A 35 6.28 -7.17 -17.93
CA TRP A 35 6.25 -8.14 -19.02
C TRP A 35 5.37 -9.33 -18.66
N LEU A 36 4.50 -9.74 -19.58
CA LEU A 36 3.72 -10.96 -19.39
C LEU A 36 4.66 -12.17 -19.47
N LYS A 37 4.90 -12.81 -18.32
CA LYS A 37 5.57 -14.11 -18.22
C LYS A 37 4.62 -15.18 -17.70
N GLY A 38 4.55 -16.32 -18.38
CA GLY A 38 3.76 -17.48 -17.95
C GLY A 38 2.25 -17.22 -17.89
N THR A 39 1.59 -17.95 -17.00
CA THR A 39 0.14 -17.86 -16.78
C THR A 39 -0.23 -16.76 -15.79
N VAL A 40 -1.44 -16.22 -15.91
CA VAL A 40 -2.05 -15.38 -14.89
C VAL A 40 -3.20 -16.18 -14.28
N LYS A 41 -3.21 -16.35 -12.96
CA LYS A 41 -4.32 -16.97 -12.23
C LYS A 41 -5.05 -15.90 -11.43
N ALA A 42 -6.37 -16.02 -11.31
CA ALA A 42 -7.16 -15.18 -10.42
C ALA A 42 -8.14 -16.04 -9.64
N PHE A 43 -8.44 -15.63 -8.42
CA PHE A 43 -9.53 -16.19 -7.63
C PHE A 43 -10.61 -15.13 -7.51
N SER A 44 -11.78 -15.45 -8.04
CA SER A 44 -12.89 -14.51 -8.18
C SER A 44 -14.21 -15.25 -8.07
N ASN A 45 -15.15 -14.70 -7.30
CA ASN A 45 -16.44 -15.33 -6.97
C ASN A 45 -16.23 -16.79 -6.50
N ASP A 46 -15.26 -16.98 -5.59
CA ASP A 46 -14.90 -18.26 -4.96
C ASP A 46 -14.48 -19.36 -5.95
N LYS A 47 -13.97 -18.96 -7.13
CA LYS A 47 -13.49 -19.88 -8.16
C LYS A 47 -12.14 -19.44 -8.71
N LEU A 48 -11.28 -20.43 -8.93
CA LEU A 48 -10.02 -20.23 -9.64
C LEU A 48 -10.29 -20.11 -11.13
N VAL A 49 -9.82 -19.02 -11.74
CA VAL A 49 -9.96 -18.75 -13.17
C VAL A 49 -8.60 -18.48 -13.80
N ASP A 50 -8.47 -18.92 -15.05
CA ASP A 50 -7.34 -18.56 -15.90
C ASP A 50 -7.59 -17.20 -16.54
N ALA A 51 -6.72 -16.24 -16.23
CA ALA A 51 -6.85 -14.86 -16.66
C ALA A 51 -5.93 -14.51 -17.84
N ARG A 52 -5.40 -15.52 -18.56
CA ARG A 52 -4.46 -15.32 -19.69
C ARG A 52 -4.96 -14.35 -20.75
N LYS A 53 -6.27 -14.34 -21.05
CA LYS A 53 -6.88 -13.44 -22.06
C LYS A 53 -7.38 -12.10 -21.47
N GLY A 54 -6.98 -11.76 -20.25
CA GLY A 54 -7.57 -10.67 -19.46
C GLY A 54 -8.69 -11.18 -18.55
N LEU A 55 -9.27 -10.29 -17.77
CA LEU A 55 -10.28 -10.64 -16.78
C LEU A 55 -11.56 -9.81 -16.99
N ALA A 56 -12.71 -10.47 -17.11
CA ALA A 56 -14.04 -9.85 -17.04
C ALA A 56 -14.71 -10.10 -15.67
N ALA A 57 -13.99 -10.69 -14.73
CA ALA A 57 -14.54 -11.15 -13.46
C ALA A 57 -14.68 -9.99 -12.46
N LYS A 58 -15.82 -9.98 -11.77
CA LYS A 58 -16.11 -9.07 -10.64
C LYS A 58 -15.71 -9.74 -9.34
N ASN A 59 -15.43 -8.97 -8.29
CA ASN A 59 -15.07 -9.50 -6.95
C ASN A 59 -13.83 -10.40 -7.01
N ILE A 60 -12.70 -9.82 -7.38
CA ILE A 60 -11.41 -10.52 -7.36
C ILE A 60 -10.89 -10.49 -5.93
N GLN A 61 -10.63 -11.66 -5.34
CA GLN A 61 -9.99 -11.79 -4.02
C GLN A 61 -8.48 -11.70 -4.16
N TRP A 62 -7.92 -12.44 -5.12
CA TRP A 62 -6.49 -12.37 -5.43
C TRP A 62 -6.18 -12.70 -6.90
N LEU A 63 -4.99 -12.28 -7.33
CA LEU A 63 -4.37 -12.55 -8.62
C LEU A 63 -2.94 -13.04 -8.39
N TRP A 64 -2.43 -13.87 -9.29
CA TRP A 64 -1.06 -14.33 -9.30
C TRP A 64 -0.45 -14.19 -10.70
N HIS A 65 0.75 -13.61 -10.78
CA HIS A 65 1.53 -13.49 -12.01
C HIS A 65 3.03 -13.38 -11.70
N ASP A 66 3.87 -14.12 -12.46
CA ASP A 66 5.36 -14.05 -12.41
C ASP A 66 5.93 -14.11 -10.97
N SER A 67 5.45 -15.07 -10.17
CA SER A 67 5.85 -15.26 -8.76
C SER A 67 5.48 -14.08 -7.85
N VAL A 68 4.42 -13.34 -8.18
CA VAL A 68 3.87 -12.27 -7.35
C VAL A 68 2.39 -12.50 -7.13
N GLY A 69 1.97 -12.52 -5.86
CA GLY A 69 0.59 -12.50 -5.43
C GLY A 69 0.10 -11.07 -5.25
N TYR A 70 -1.13 -10.79 -5.70
CA TYR A 70 -1.82 -9.53 -5.51
C TYR A 70 -3.16 -9.81 -4.85
N TYR A 71 -3.35 -9.37 -3.60
CA TYR A 71 -4.58 -9.58 -2.83
C TYR A 71 -5.37 -8.28 -2.73
N PHE A 72 -6.71 -8.39 -2.68
CA PHE A 72 -7.64 -7.26 -2.67
C PHE A 72 -8.63 -7.34 -1.50
N PRO A 73 -8.20 -7.02 -0.27
CA PRO A 73 -9.02 -7.23 0.94
C PRO A 73 -10.38 -6.52 0.93
N ASN A 74 -10.48 -5.38 0.24
CA ASN A 74 -11.72 -4.60 0.10
C ASN A 74 -12.32 -4.68 -1.31
N SER A 75 -11.89 -5.65 -2.13
CA SER A 75 -12.25 -5.74 -3.55
C SER A 75 -11.98 -4.41 -4.30
N GLY A 76 -12.72 -4.16 -5.39
CA GLY A 76 -12.66 -2.91 -6.15
C GLY A 76 -12.95 -3.14 -7.63
N ASN A 77 -13.04 -2.04 -8.39
CA ASN A 77 -13.12 -2.11 -9.85
C ASN A 77 -11.73 -2.36 -10.44
N ILE A 78 -11.32 -3.63 -10.43
CA ILE A 78 -9.99 -4.06 -10.85
C ILE A 78 -10.06 -4.49 -12.31
N ASN A 79 -9.07 -4.06 -13.09
CA ASN A 79 -8.96 -4.32 -14.51
C ASN A 79 -7.61 -4.99 -14.79
N LEU A 80 -7.62 -5.93 -15.74
CA LEU A 80 -6.43 -6.68 -16.17
C LEU A 80 -6.40 -6.74 -17.70
N THR A 81 -5.26 -6.41 -18.29
CA THR A 81 -4.95 -6.75 -19.68
C THR A 81 -3.59 -7.44 -19.78
N ASN A 82 -3.51 -8.39 -20.70
CA ASN A 82 -2.31 -9.15 -21.06
C ASN A 82 -1.95 -8.95 -22.54
N ASN A 83 -2.42 -7.85 -23.13
CA ASN A 83 -2.32 -7.58 -24.56
C ASN A 83 -0.89 -7.20 -24.97
N GLU A 84 -0.60 -7.34 -26.26
CA GLU A 84 0.62 -6.79 -26.86
C GLU A 84 0.56 -5.26 -26.84
N GLN A 85 1.59 -4.63 -26.29
CA GLN A 85 1.80 -3.18 -26.39
C GLN A 85 2.90 -2.90 -27.42
N VAL A 86 2.79 -1.77 -28.11
CA VAL A 86 3.71 -1.36 -29.18
C VAL A 86 4.18 0.07 -28.91
N GLY A 87 5.47 0.33 -29.09
CA GLY A 87 6.07 1.66 -28.93
C GLY A 87 7.35 1.80 -29.76
N SER A 88 8.01 2.94 -29.64
CA SER A 88 9.37 3.15 -30.16
C SER A 88 10.16 3.96 -29.15
N TRP A 89 11.48 3.78 -29.11
CA TRP A 89 12.33 4.53 -28.20
C TRP A 89 12.32 6.03 -28.53
N ALA A 90 12.24 6.37 -29.82
CA ALA A 90 12.12 7.75 -30.30
C ALA A 90 11.00 8.56 -29.62
N LYS A 91 9.85 7.94 -29.30
CA LYS A 91 8.70 8.63 -28.67
C LYS A 91 8.95 9.11 -27.25
N ILE A 92 9.85 8.47 -26.52
CA ILE A 92 10.21 8.83 -25.14
C ILE A 92 11.62 9.43 -25.05
N ASN A 93 12.42 9.30 -26.12
CA ASN A 93 13.74 9.87 -26.26
C ASN A 93 14.06 10.04 -27.76
N ALA A 94 14.00 11.28 -28.25
CA ALA A 94 14.17 11.61 -29.68
C ALA A 94 15.52 11.17 -30.28
N ASN A 95 16.54 10.92 -29.46
CA ASN A 95 17.87 10.48 -29.90
C ASN A 95 17.98 8.95 -30.06
N ARG A 96 16.84 8.24 -30.07
CA ARG A 96 16.79 6.78 -30.15
C ARG A 96 15.99 6.33 -31.37
N SER A 97 16.12 5.04 -31.70
CA SER A 97 15.49 4.43 -32.88
C SER A 97 13.97 4.65 -32.92
N GLU A 98 13.48 4.97 -34.12
CA GLU A 98 12.06 5.04 -34.45
C GLU A 98 11.43 3.67 -34.66
N ALA A 99 12.24 2.61 -34.76
CA ALA A 99 11.78 1.25 -34.98
C ALA A 99 10.76 0.84 -33.91
N LYS A 100 9.65 0.25 -34.36
CA LYS A 100 8.61 -0.26 -33.46
C LYS A 100 9.12 -1.48 -32.71
N VAL A 101 9.03 -1.43 -31.39
CA VAL A 101 9.20 -2.56 -30.49
C VAL A 101 7.83 -2.97 -29.93
N LYS A 102 7.66 -4.26 -29.67
CA LYS A 102 6.38 -4.81 -29.19
C LYS A 102 6.60 -5.97 -28.21
N GLY A 103 5.62 -6.20 -27.34
CA GLY A 103 5.58 -7.38 -26.48
C GLY A 103 4.34 -7.41 -25.60
N LYS A 104 4.01 -8.60 -25.08
CA LYS A 104 2.84 -8.79 -24.20
C LYS A 104 3.13 -8.26 -22.80
N VAL A 105 2.21 -7.48 -22.26
CA VAL A 105 2.37 -6.81 -20.96
C VAL A 105 1.24 -7.22 -20.04
N PHE A 106 1.59 -7.72 -18.85
CA PHE A 106 0.68 -7.85 -17.72
C PHE A 106 0.44 -6.46 -17.13
N LYS A 107 -0.80 -5.98 -17.18
CA LYS A 107 -1.18 -4.67 -16.67
C LYS A 107 -2.44 -4.79 -15.81
N LEU A 108 -2.31 -4.43 -14.54
CA LEU A 108 -3.30 -4.59 -13.50
C LEU A 108 -3.53 -3.25 -12.80
N TRP A 109 -4.78 -2.79 -12.70
CA TRP A 109 -5.09 -1.49 -12.10
C TRP A 109 -6.50 -1.44 -11.50
N PHE A 110 -6.68 -0.55 -10.53
CA PHE A 110 -7.98 -0.07 -10.09
C PHE A 110 -8.46 1.04 -11.01
N ASN A 111 -9.74 1.02 -11.38
CA ASN A 111 -10.42 2.08 -12.09
C ASN A 111 -11.37 2.82 -11.13
N HIS A 112 -11.03 4.07 -10.82
CA HIS A 112 -11.82 4.96 -9.96
C HIS A 112 -12.91 5.71 -10.72
N GLY A 113 -12.97 5.56 -12.05
CA GLY A 113 -13.95 6.24 -12.89
C GLY A 113 -13.64 7.71 -13.13
N LEU A 114 -14.62 8.41 -13.69
CA LEU A 114 -14.63 9.86 -13.88
C LEU A 114 -15.03 10.55 -12.58
N ASP A 115 -14.49 11.75 -12.37
CA ASP A 115 -14.80 12.61 -11.22
C ASP A 115 -14.92 11.86 -9.87
N PRO A 116 -13.92 11.02 -9.49
CA PRO A 116 -13.99 10.33 -8.21
C PRO A 116 -14.06 11.35 -7.08
N GLU A 117 -14.87 11.06 -6.07
CA GLU A 117 -14.96 11.84 -4.84
C GLU A 117 -14.65 10.94 -3.65
N ASN A 118 -13.59 11.30 -2.92
CA ASN A 118 -13.09 10.64 -1.74
C ASN A 118 -12.96 9.11 -1.85
N GLN A 119 -12.64 8.61 -3.05
CA GLN A 119 -12.49 7.18 -3.25
C GLN A 119 -11.20 6.65 -2.60
N SER A 120 -11.14 5.33 -2.43
CA SER A 120 -10.02 4.62 -1.82
C SER A 120 -9.67 3.34 -2.59
N TYR A 121 -8.49 2.79 -2.32
CA TYR A 121 -8.10 1.45 -2.70
C TYR A 121 -7.32 0.79 -1.55
N SER A 122 -7.31 -0.53 -1.54
CA SER A 122 -6.37 -1.34 -0.75
C SER A 122 -5.97 -2.57 -1.56
N TYR A 123 -4.67 -2.86 -1.60
CA TYR A 123 -4.16 -4.11 -2.15
C TYR A 123 -2.89 -4.53 -1.42
N ILE A 124 -2.57 -5.82 -1.45
CA ILE A 124 -1.37 -6.39 -0.84
C ILE A 124 -0.56 -7.06 -1.94
N VAL A 125 0.72 -6.73 -2.02
CA VAL A 125 1.68 -7.36 -2.93
C VAL A 125 2.51 -8.37 -2.13
N MET A 126 2.57 -9.61 -2.59
CA MET A 126 3.37 -10.67 -1.99
C MET A 126 4.36 -11.22 -3.02
N PRO A 127 5.60 -10.74 -3.05
CA PRO A 127 6.64 -11.26 -3.93
C PRO A 127 7.08 -12.68 -3.54
N GLY A 128 7.56 -13.45 -4.51
CA GLY A 128 8.19 -14.77 -4.27
C GLY A 128 7.22 -15.92 -3.98
N ILE A 129 5.91 -15.69 -3.98
CA ILE A 129 4.90 -16.73 -3.74
C ILE A 129 4.64 -17.58 -5.00
N SER A 130 4.49 -18.89 -4.81
CA SER A 130 4.10 -19.79 -5.90
C SER A 130 2.59 -19.74 -6.19
N ALA A 131 2.20 -20.11 -7.40
CA ALA A 131 0.79 -20.11 -7.79
C ALA A 131 -0.07 -21.12 -7.02
N SER A 132 0.52 -22.18 -6.46
CA SER A 132 -0.16 -23.19 -5.64
C SER A 132 -0.28 -22.79 -4.18
N ASP A 133 0.56 -21.87 -3.71
CA ASP A 133 0.55 -21.39 -2.33
C ASP A 133 -0.37 -20.18 -2.14
N MET A 134 -1.02 -19.69 -3.19
CA MET A 134 -2.00 -18.62 -3.08
C MET A 134 -3.20 -19.07 -2.25
N GLY A 135 -3.55 -18.27 -1.24
CA GLY A 135 -4.72 -18.46 -0.39
C GLY A 135 -4.89 -17.29 0.58
N ASP A 136 -6.11 -17.11 1.10
CA ASP A 136 -6.43 -16.00 2.00
C ASP A 136 -5.68 -16.10 3.34
N GLU A 137 -5.29 -17.30 3.75
CA GLU A 137 -4.47 -17.54 4.94
C GLU A 137 -3.12 -16.81 4.89
N LYS A 138 -2.61 -16.51 3.68
CA LYS A 138 -1.34 -15.78 3.49
C LYS A 138 -1.41 -14.34 3.98
N ILE A 139 -2.60 -13.75 4.04
CA ILE A 139 -2.80 -12.38 4.52
C ILE A 139 -3.56 -12.33 5.86
N ALA A 140 -3.81 -13.47 6.50
CA ALA A 140 -4.61 -13.54 7.73
C ALA A 140 -4.01 -12.76 8.92
N ASN A 141 -2.70 -12.55 8.92
CA ASN A 141 -2.01 -11.74 9.93
C ASN A 141 -2.06 -10.24 9.66
N ILE A 142 -2.47 -9.81 8.47
CA ILE A 142 -2.58 -8.41 8.09
C ILE A 142 -3.96 -7.88 8.48
N LYS A 143 -3.98 -6.76 9.18
CA LYS A 143 -5.20 -6.01 9.48
C LYS A 143 -5.03 -4.55 9.07
N ILE A 144 -5.84 -4.10 8.12
CA ILE A 144 -5.96 -2.68 7.80
C ILE A 144 -6.78 -2.04 8.92
N LEU A 145 -6.14 -1.20 9.73
CA LEU A 145 -6.77 -0.57 10.89
C LEU A 145 -7.53 0.69 10.49
N ALA A 146 -7.02 1.42 9.49
CA ALA A 146 -7.62 2.63 8.97
C ALA A 146 -7.13 2.94 7.56
N ASN A 147 -8.02 3.53 6.75
CA ASN A 147 -7.70 4.06 5.44
C ASN A 147 -8.46 5.36 5.16
N SER A 148 -8.20 6.40 5.96
CA SER A 148 -8.91 7.68 5.91
C SER A 148 -8.01 8.84 5.48
N ASN A 149 -8.63 9.98 5.20
CA ASN A 149 -7.90 11.20 4.89
C ASN A 149 -7.02 11.72 6.04
N SER A 150 -7.32 11.34 7.28
CA SER A 150 -6.57 11.77 8.46
C SER A 150 -5.41 10.82 8.77
N LEU A 151 -5.60 9.51 8.59
CA LEU A 151 -4.56 8.51 8.80
C LEU A 151 -4.77 7.21 8.01
N GLN A 152 -3.66 6.53 7.75
CA GLN A 152 -3.65 5.17 7.20
C GLN A 152 -2.81 4.28 8.12
N ALA A 153 -3.32 3.12 8.49
CA ALA A 153 -2.66 2.25 9.47
C ALA A 153 -2.85 0.77 9.16
N VAL A 154 -1.80 -0.01 9.38
CA VAL A 154 -1.78 -1.47 9.19
C VAL A 154 -1.10 -2.13 10.38
N GLU A 155 -1.69 -3.23 10.84
CA GLU A 155 -1.15 -4.11 11.87
C GLU A 155 -0.77 -5.47 11.26
N HIS A 156 0.41 -5.97 11.64
CA HIS A 156 0.83 -7.34 11.39
C HIS A 156 0.84 -8.12 12.69
N LYS A 157 -0.19 -8.93 12.92
CA LYS A 157 -0.47 -9.59 14.21
C LYS A 157 0.65 -10.51 14.66
N ALA A 158 1.15 -11.38 13.77
CA ALA A 158 2.17 -12.37 14.13
C ALA A 158 3.53 -11.76 14.49
N PHE A 159 3.80 -10.52 14.04
CA PHE A 159 5.02 -9.79 14.37
C PHE A 159 4.81 -8.75 15.45
N ASN A 160 3.56 -8.52 15.85
CA ASN A 160 3.19 -7.50 16.82
C ASN A 160 3.74 -6.13 16.40
N ILE A 161 3.48 -5.78 15.13
CA ILE A 161 3.92 -4.55 14.49
C ILE A 161 2.70 -3.73 14.09
N VAL A 162 2.72 -2.44 14.37
CA VAL A 162 1.75 -1.46 13.87
C VAL A 162 2.50 -0.37 13.13
N GLN A 163 2.14 -0.14 11.88
CA GLN A 163 2.68 0.96 11.07
C GLN A 163 1.57 1.96 10.78
N VAL A 164 1.87 3.25 10.93
CA VAL A 164 0.87 4.32 10.79
C VAL A 164 1.43 5.51 10.04
N VAL A 165 0.62 6.08 9.15
CA VAL A 165 0.84 7.40 8.55
C VAL A 165 -0.25 8.32 9.08
N PHE A 166 0.14 9.30 9.91
CA PHE A 166 -0.73 10.39 10.36
C PHE A 166 -0.51 11.60 9.45
N TYR A 167 -1.54 11.99 8.70
CA TYR A 167 -1.50 13.18 7.83
C TYR A 167 -1.77 14.48 8.59
N GLU A 168 -2.36 14.36 9.77
CA GLU A 168 -2.68 15.42 10.71
C GLU A 168 -2.58 14.87 12.14
N ALA A 169 -2.65 15.75 13.14
CA ALA A 169 -2.78 15.35 14.53
C ALA A 169 -4.01 14.44 14.71
N GLY A 170 -3.91 13.42 15.55
CA GLY A 170 -5.01 12.48 15.71
C GLY A 170 -4.72 11.28 16.59
N SER A 171 -5.70 10.39 16.68
CA SER A 171 -5.60 9.15 17.45
C SER A 171 -5.94 7.92 16.62
N LEU A 172 -5.20 6.84 16.83
CA LEU A 172 -5.55 5.48 16.45
C LEU A 172 -6.00 4.73 17.71
N ASN A 173 -7.28 4.38 17.75
CA ASN A 173 -7.87 3.60 18.84
C ASN A 173 -8.10 2.16 18.37
N GLN A 174 -7.54 1.18 19.09
CA GLN A 174 -7.75 -0.25 18.83
C GLN A 174 -8.05 -0.97 20.15
N ASN A 175 -8.53 -2.21 20.06
CA ASN A 175 -8.71 -3.04 21.24
C ASN A 175 -7.34 -3.32 21.87
N GLY A 176 -7.10 -2.78 23.07
CA GLY A 176 -5.86 -2.97 23.83
C GLY A 176 -4.87 -1.82 23.76
N TYR A 177 -5.02 -0.86 22.83
CA TYR A 177 -4.18 0.34 22.83
C TYR A 177 -4.82 1.58 22.19
N LYS A 178 -4.35 2.74 22.63
CA LYS A 178 -4.63 4.05 22.06
C LYS A 178 -3.31 4.78 21.82
N LEU A 179 -3.06 5.12 20.56
CA LEU A 179 -1.93 5.93 20.11
C LEU A 179 -2.43 7.30 19.68
N THR A 180 -1.86 8.38 20.20
CA THR A 180 -2.22 9.76 19.84
C THR A 180 -0.97 10.57 19.54
N VAL A 181 -1.06 11.42 18.51
CA VAL A 181 0.01 12.35 18.12
C VAL A 181 -0.56 13.76 17.95
N ASP A 182 0.21 14.78 18.33
CA ASP A 182 -0.20 16.18 18.23
C ASP A 182 0.18 16.84 16.88
N LYS A 183 0.94 16.14 16.02
CA LYS A 183 1.40 16.62 14.71
C LYS A 183 1.43 15.46 13.67
N PRO A 184 1.46 15.76 12.36
CA PRO A 184 1.65 14.74 11.31
C PRO A 184 2.98 13.99 11.48
N CYS A 185 2.99 12.69 11.23
CA CYS A 185 4.18 11.85 11.30
C CYS A 185 3.98 10.47 10.64
N VAL A 186 5.07 9.72 10.49
CA VAL A 186 5.04 8.29 10.16
C VAL A 186 5.61 7.50 11.33
N LEU A 187 4.91 6.45 11.75
CA LEU A 187 5.22 5.65 12.93
C LEU A 187 5.38 4.19 12.57
N PHE A 188 6.30 3.53 13.28
CA PHE A 188 6.49 2.09 13.29
C PHE A 188 6.59 1.66 14.76
N LEU A 189 5.61 0.92 15.24
CA LEU A 189 5.56 0.38 16.60
C LEU A 189 5.81 -1.13 16.57
N LYS A 190 6.65 -1.62 17.48
CA LYS A 190 6.85 -3.04 17.77
C LYS A 190 6.45 -3.34 19.20
N ALA A 191 6.01 -4.58 19.44
CA ALA A 191 5.77 -5.10 20.78
C ALA A 191 4.73 -4.29 21.56
N ILE A 192 3.63 -3.88 20.90
CA ILE A 192 2.67 -2.91 21.45
C ILE A 192 1.86 -3.44 22.64
N ASP A 193 1.71 -4.76 22.74
CA ASP A 193 1.06 -5.45 23.86
C ASP A 193 2.01 -5.74 25.04
N THR A 194 3.28 -5.34 24.93
CA THR A 194 4.29 -5.57 25.98
C THR A 194 4.45 -4.36 26.88
N LYS A 195 5.22 -4.51 27.97
CA LYS A 195 5.56 -3.40 28.87
C LYS A 195 6.57 -2.41 28.28
N ALA A 196 7.30 -2.79 27.23
CA ALA A 196 8.32 -1.95 26.64
C ALA A 196 8.19 -1.82 25.10
N PRO A 197 7.07 -1.26 24.59
CA PRO A 197 6.91 -1.01 23.16
C PRO A 197 8.06 -0.18 22.58
N LEU A 198 8.50 -0.55 21.38
CA LEU A 198 9.51 0.18 20.63
C LEU A 198 8.85 1.00 19.53
N LEU A 199 9.12 2.29 19.52
CA LEU A 199 8.65 3.22 18.50
C LEU A 199 9.81 3.69 17.64
N TYR A 200 9.58 3.71 16.33
CA TYR A 200 10.36 4.50 15.39
C TYR A 200 9.44 5.50 14.73
N ILE A 201 9.90 6.75 14.62
CA ILE A 201 9.10 7.85 14.08
C ILE A 201 9.94 8.74 13.18
N SER A 202 9.34 9.25 12.12
CA SER A 202 9.91 10.32 11.29
C SER A 202 8.90 11.44 11.02
N ASP A 203 9.42 12.61 10.67
CA ASP A 203 8.67 13.74 10.12
C ASP A 203 8.88 13.83 8.60
N PRO A 204 7.95 13.32 7.77
CA PRO A 204 8.06 13.45 6.32
C PRO A 204 8.02 14.89 5.81
N THR A 205 7.52 15.85 6.61
CA THR A 205 7.45 17.26 6.21
C THR A 205 8.78 17.97 6.31
N GLN A 206 9.73 17.43 7.10
CA GLN A 206 11.05 18.02 7.37
C GLN A 206 10.99 19.42 8.01
N LYS A 207 9.88 19.74 8.69
CA LYS A 207 9.59 21.06 9.25
C LYS A 207 9.50 21.08 10.76
N LEU A 208 9.26 19.92 11.39
CA LEU A 208 9.04 19.81 12.82
C LEU A 208 10.35 19.69 13.59
N THR A 209 10.41 20.31 14.76
CA THR A 209 11.49 20.14 15.75
C THR A 209 11.21 18.98 16.68
N ASP A 210 9.94 18.80 17.04
CA ASP A 210 9.47 17.84 18.04
C ASP A 210 8.01 17.45 17.80
N ILE A 211 7.60 16.38 18.48
CA ILE A 211 6.24 15.88 18.51
C ILE A 211 5.91 15.28 19.88
N ASN A 212 4.68 15.46 20.34
CA ASN A 212 4.16 14.79 21.52
C ASN A 212 3.38 13.54 21.09
N ILE A 213 3.69 12.43 21.75
CA ILE A 213 3.08 11.13 21.50
C ILE A 213 2.53 10.60 22.81
N ASN A 214 1.30 10.12 22.78
CA ASN A 214 0.68 9.42 23.89
C ASN A 214 0.35 7.98 23.49
N LEU A 215 0.89 7.02 24.22
CA LEU A 215 0.54 5.60 24.11
C LEU A 215 -0.07 5.16 25.43
N ASN A 216 -1.35 4.78 25.41
CA ASN A 216 -2.07 4.27 26.59
C ASN A 216 -2.00 5.19 27.82
N GLY A 217 -2.00 6.51 27.62
CA GLY A 217 -1.91 7.48 28.71
C GLY A 217 -0.49 7.91 29.05
N VAL A 218 0.54 7.19 28.58
CA VAL A 218 1.95 7.60 28.74
C VAL A 218 2.32 8.58 27.63
N SER A 219 2.57 9.84 28.02
CA SER A 219 3.00 10.91 27.10
C SER A 219 4.51 11.06 27.08
N THR A 220 5.09 11.23 25.89
CA THR A 220 6.50 11.53 25.68
C THR A 220 6.67 12.57 24.57
N ALA A 221 7.65 13.45 24.72
CA ALA A 221 8.06 14.37 23.67
C ALA A 221 9.29 13.79 22.95
N ILE A 222 9.24 13.72 21.63
CA ILE A 222 10.32 13.21 20.79
C ILE A 222 10.86 14.35 19.92
N SER A 223 12.16 14.59 20.00
CA SER A 223 12.85 15.52 19.10
C SER A 223 13.19 14.85 17.78
N PHE A 224 12.88 15.50 16.67
CA PHE A 224 13.25 15.03 15.34
C PHE A 224 14.68 15.42 14.98
N PRO A 225 15.38 14.60 14.17
CA PRO A 225 16.65 14.99 13.58
C PRO A 225 16.56 16.31 12.80
N GLN A 226 17.58 17.15 12.92
CA GLN A 226 17.64 18.48 12.31
C GLN A 226 18.79 18.59 11.29
N GLY A 227 18.85 19.72 10.57
CA GLY A 227 19.85 19.96 9.54
C GLY A 227 19.73 19.00 8.36
N GLU A 228 20.85 18.45 7.91
CA GLU A 228 20.94 17.46 6.82
C GLU A 228 20.18 16.15 7.10
N HIS A 229 19.78 15.92 8.35
CA HIS A 229 19.09 14.68 8.77
C HIS A 229 17.57 14.82 8.84
N LYS A 230 16.99 15.97 8.46
CA LYS A 230 15.54 16.15 8.49
C LYS A 230 14.83 15.05 7.70
N GLY A 231 13.80 14.46 8.31
CA GLY A 231 13.05 13.32 7.75
C GLY A 231 13.64 11.95 8.06
N ALA A 232 14.82 11.88 8.68
CA ALA A 232 15.34 10.63 9.23
C ALA A 232 14.48 10.14 10.41
N SER A 233 14.49 8.82 10.63
CA SER A 233 13.78 8.19 11.75
C SER A 233 14.55 8.31 13.06
N VAL A 234 13.83 8.47 14.16
CA VAL A 234 14.34 8.37 15.53
C VAL A 234 13.64 7.23 16.27
N GLY A 235 14.39 6.48 17.08
CA GLY A 235 13.89 5.37 17.89
C GLY A 235 13.66 5.79 19.35
N PHE A 236 12.60 5.27 19.96
CA PHE A 236 12.25 5.51 21.36
C PHE A 236 11.65 4.24 21.97
N GLN A 237 12.00 3.91 23.21
CA GLN A 237 11.42 2.80 23.97
C GLN A 237 10.52 3.36 25.06
N PHE A 238 9.26 2.93 25.08
CA PHE A 238 8.35 3.20 26.19
C PHE A 238 8.75 2.34 27.40
N ASN A 239 8.59 2.89 28.61
CA ASN A 239 8.87 2.24 29.89
C ASN A 239 7.63 2.26 30.79
#